data_AF-A0A2S4WBE3-F1
#
_entry.id   AF-A0A2S4WBE3-F1
#
_cell.length_a   1.000
_cell.length_b   1.000
_cell.length_c   1.000
_cell.angle_alpha   90.00
_cell.angle_beta   90.00
_cell.angle_gamma   90.00
#
_symmetry.space_group_name_H-M   'P 1'
#
loop_
_entity.id
_entity.type
_entity.pdbx_description
1 polymer ?
#
loop_
_entity_poly.entity_id
_entity_poly.type
_entity_poly.pdbx_seq_one_letter_code
_entity_poly.pdbx_strand_id
1 'polypeptide(L)'
;MPDGTQLMLDLAKAYIIFYCCKFNFGSPDIQCETSKNRKGRQIWAAMIHVGGRKIGLGHDVNKKDSVNEAYLDNVVYLVQCDSNLWVEFLASPENQEAAAGGHYLEEMNHDLCQLSLPTACGGWVWEDPKV
;
A
#
# COMPACT_ATOMS: atom_id res chain seq x y z
N MET A 1 12.11 7.01 1.88
CA MET A 1 12.51 6.14 3.01
C MET A 1 14.02 6.30 3.24
N PRO A 2 14.61 5.88 4.38
CA PRO A 2 16.03 6.12 4.70
C PRO A 2 17.03 5.54 3.68
N ASP A 3 16.60 4.53 2.95
CA ASP A 3 17.26 3.83 1.85
C ASP A 3 17.02 4.47 0.46
N GLY A 4 16.25 5.57 0.39
CA GLY A 4 15.85 6.21 -0.86
C GLY A 4 14.60 5.61 -1.52
N THR A 5 14.05 4.51 -0.98
CA THR A 5 12.85 3.88 -1.53
C THR A 5 11.66 4.84 -1.48
N GLN A 6 10.89 4.90 -2.58
CA GLN A 6 9.65 5.68 -2.62
C GLN A 6 8.53 4.89 -1.94
N LEU A 7 7.92 5.49 -0.91
CA LEU A 7 6.83 4.85 -0.19
C LEU A 7 5.52 4.98 -0.99
N MET A 8 5.10 3.88 -1.60
CA MET A 8 3.80 3.76 -2.27
C MET A 8 2.74 3.20 -1.33
N LEU A 9 1.46 3.41 -1.67
CA LEU A 9 0.33 2.98 -0.83
C LEU A 9 0.30 1.46 -0.61
N ASP A 10 0.50 0.68 -1.67
CA ASP A 10 0.45 -0.78 -1.58
C ASP A 10 1.61 -1.32 -0.74
N LEU A 11 2.80 -0.74 -0.93
CA LEU A 11 3.96 -1.01 -0.09
C LEU A 11 3.71 -0.66 1.38
N ALA A 12 3.04 0.47 1.65
CA ALA A 12 2.72 0.89 3.00
C ALA A 12 1.74 -0.08 3.67
N LYS A 13 0.70 -0.53 2.96
CA LYS A 13 -0.24 -1.54 3.46
C LYS A 13 0.45 -2.87 3.75
N ALA A 14 1.29 -3.34 2.83
CA ALA A 14 2.06 -4.57 3.01
C ALA A 14 2.97 -4.49 4.25
N TYR A 15 3.66 -3.35 4.44
CA TYR A 15 4.50 -3.14 5.62
C TYR A 15 3.70 -3.18 6.93
N ILE A 16 2.53 -2.54 6.99
CA ILE A 16 1.70 -2.58 8.21
C ILE A 16 1.22 -4.00 8.51
N ILE A 17 0.84 -4.78 7.49
CA ILE A 17 0.47 -6.19 7.67
C ILE A 17 1.64 -6.99 8.23
N PHE A 18 2.84 -6.85 7.62
CA PHE A 18 4.06 -7.47 8.11
C PHE A 18 4.34 -7.11 9.57
N TYR A 19 4.27 -5.81 9.91
CA TYR A 19 4.52 -5.32 11.25
C TYR A 19 3.52 -5.91 12.27
N CYS A 20 2.23 -5.91 11.93
CA CYS A 20 1.18 -6.51 12.72
C CYS A 20 1.40 -8.01 12.97
N CYS A 21 1.80 -8.76 11.94
CA CYS A 21 2.11 -10.18 12.04
C CYS A 21 3.35 -10.45 12.90
N LYS A 22 4.43 -9.69 12.69
CA LYS A 22 5.70 -9.86 13.39
C LYS A 22 5.57 -9.69 14.91
N PHE A 23 4.73 -8.74 15.34
CA PHE A 23 4.51 -8.45 16.76
C PHE A 23 3.19 -9.00 17.30
N ASN A 24 2.46 -9.78 16.51
CA ASN A 24 1.23 -10.45 16.91
C ASN A 24 0.14 -9.48 17.42
N PHE A 25 0.01 -8.31 16.78
CA PHE A 25 -0.97 -7.28 17.13
C PHE A 25 -2.36 -7.49 16.53
N GLY A 26 -2.51 -8.46 15.62
CA GLY A 26 -3.72 -8.61 14.79
C GLY A 26 -3.81 -7.53 13.71
N SER A 27 -4.96 -7.42 13.05
CA SER A 27 -5.15 -6.42 11.98
C SER A 27 -5.13 -4.98 12.51
N PRO A 28 -4.63 -4.01 11.73
CA PRO A 28 -4.70 -2.60 12.11
C PRO A 28 -6.16 -2.13 12.20
N ASP A 29 -6.48 -1.33 13.21
CA ASP A 29 -7.80 -0.70 13.37
C ASP A 29 -7.78 0.71 12.75
N ILE A 30 -8.78 1.02 11.93
CA ILE A 30 -8.84 2.28 11.18
C ILE A 30 -10.11 3.03 11.58
N GLN A 31 -9.92 4.18 12.20
CA GLN A 31 -11.01 5.06 12.61
C GLN A 31 -11.06 6.26 11.68
N CYS A 32 -12.25 6.56 11.17
CA CYS A 32 -12.47 7.69 10.28
C CYS A 32 -13.48 8.64 10.91
N GLU A 33 -13.09 9.90 11.04
CA GLU A 33 -13.94 10.98 11.54
C GLU A 33 -14.13 12.02 10.46
N THR A 34 -15.25 12.73 10.52
CA THR A 34 -15.50 13.87 9.62
C THR A 34 -15.77 15.12 10.43
N SER A 35 -15.21 16.23 9.98
CA SER A 35 -15.37 17.54 10.59
C SER A 35 -15.55 18.61 9.52
N LYS A 36 -15.95 19.82 9.92
CA LYS A 36 -15.98 20.99 9.04
C LYS A 36 -14.81 21.91 9.38
N ASN A 37 -14.10 22.38 8.37
CA ASN A 37 -13.06 23.38 8.57
C ASN A 37 -13.66 24.79 8.80
N ARG A 38 -12.79 25.77 9.07
CA ARG A 38 -13.19 27.18 9.28
C ARG A 38 -13.98 27.81 8.13
N LYS A 39 -13.89 27.26 6.92
CA LYS A 39 -14.63 27.70 5.72
C LYS A 39 -15.90 26.85 5.47
N GLY A 40 -16.29 25.99 6.43
CA GLY A 40 -17.45 25.11 6.33
C GLY A 40 -17.29 23.89 5.43
N ARG A 41 -16.10 23.68 4.84
CA ARG A 41 -15.85 22.50 3.98
C ARG A 41 -15.63 21.26 4.84
N GLN A 42 -16.22 20.15 4.40
CA GLN A 42 -16.03 18.86 5.03
C GLN A 42 -14.58 18.38 4.85
N ILE A 43 -14.00 17.86 5.93
CA ILE A 43 -12.69 17.22 5.97
C ILE A 43 -12.87 15.87 6.67
N TRP A 44 -12.15 14.87 6.19
CA TRP A 44 -12.01 13.56 6.79
C TRP A 44 -10.67 13.46 7.49
N ALA A 45 -10.68 12.90 8.68
CA ALA A 45 -9.49 12.50 9.41
C ALA A 45 -9.51 10.98 9.58
N ALA A 46 -8.44 10.30 9.19
CA ALA A 46 -8.27 8.87 9.43
C ALA A 46 -7.15 8.64 10.45
N MET A 47 -7.37 7.70 11.36
CA MET A 47 -6.44 7.31 12.41
C MET A 47 -6.22 5.81 12.35
N ILE A 48 -4.96 5.39 12.26
CA ILE A 48 -4.59 3.97 12.28
C ILE A 48 -4.04 3.62 13.65
N HIS A 49 -4.63 2.60 14.27
CA HIS A 49 -4.19 2.01 15.51
C HIS A 49 -3.56 0.64 15.26
N VAL A 50 -2.39 0.41 15.86
CA VAL A 50 -1.66 -0.85 15.82
C VAL A 50 -1.33 -1.26 17.26
N GLY A 51 -1.74 -2.46 17.67
CA GLY A 51 -1.55 -2.92 19.05
C GLY A 51 -2.20 -2.00 20.09
N GLY A 52 -3.31 -1.34 19.74
CA GLY A 52 -4.01 -0.38 20.60
C GLY A 52 -3.35 1.00 20.71
N ARG A 53 -2.29 1.27 19.96
CA ARG A 53 -1.62 2.59 19.91
C ARG A 53 -1.98 3.32 18.64
N LYS A 54 -2.30 4.61 18.75
CA LYS A 54 -2.49 5.49 17.59
C LYS A 54 -1.14 5.82 16.99
N ILE A 55 -0.92 5.41 15.75
CA ILE A 55 0.36 5.58 15.06
C ILE A 55 0.22 6.46 13.81
N GLY A 56 -0.76 6.16 12.95
CA GLY A 56 -0.94 6.89 11.69
C GLY A 56 -2.06 7.91 11.76
N LEU A 57 -1.87 9.05 11.10
CA LEU A 57 -2.86 10.11 10.94
C LEU A 57 -2.88 10.62 9.49
N GLY A 58 -4.07 10.81 8.94
CA GLY A 58 -4.26 11.40 7.62
C GLY A 58 -5.48 12.32 7.56
N HIS A 59 -5.41 13.36 6.73
CA HIS A 59 -6.47 14.34 6.55
C HIS A 59 -6.69 14.67 5.08
N ASP A 60 -7.91 14.46 4.58
CA ASP A 60 -8.25 14.82 3.21
C ASP A 60 -9.72 15.25 3.09
N VAL A 61 -10.10 15.82 1.95
CA VAL A 61 -11.51 16.10 1.62
C VAL A 61 -12.29 14.82 1.32
N ASN A 62 -11.60 13.72 1.01
CA ASN A 62 -12.15 12.40 0.74
C ASN A 62 -11.76 11.40 1.84
N LYS A 63 -12.72 10.58 2.28
CA LYS A 63 -12.47 9.51 3.27
C LYS A 63 -11.34 8.58 2.81
N LYS A 64 -11.37 8.14 1.55
CA LYS A 64 -10.38 7.21 0.99
C LYS A 64 -8.96 7.78 1.05
N ASP A 65 -8.79 9.03 0.64
CA ASP A 65 -7.48 9.65 0.56
C ASP A 65 -6.93 9.96 1.96
N SER A 66 -7.80 10.32 2.93
CA SER A 66 -7.39 10.45 4.34
C SER A 66 -6.86 9.12 4.91
N VAL A 67 -7.48 7.99 4.56
CA VAL A 67 -6.99 6.66 4.96
C VAL A 67 -5.66 6.35 4.30
N ASN A 68 -5.51 6.64 3.00
CA ASN A 68 -4.25 6.43 2.28
C ASN A 68 -3.10 7.21 2.91
N GLU A 69 -3.33 8.49 3.25
CA GLU A 69 -2.33 9.31 3.94
C GLU A 69 -1.99 8.73 5.31
N ALA A 70 -2.99 8.27 6.08
CA ALA A 70 -2.75 7.66 7.39
C ALA A 70 -1.90 6.38 7.30
N TYR A 71 -2.02 5.59 6.22
CA TYR A 71 -1.13 4.46 5.96
C TYR A 71 0.31 4.91 5.73
N LEU A 72 0.51 5.92 4.90
CA LEU A 72 1.86 6.44 4.60
C LEU A 72 2.52 7.02 5.84
N ASP A 73 1.80 7.85 6.59
CA ASP A 73 2.24 8.46 7.85
C ASP A 73 2.63 7.41 8.89
N ASN A 74 1.81 6.36 9.03
CA ASN A 74 2.09 5.25 9.94
C ASN A 74 3.44 4.58 9.66
N VAL A 75 3.70 4.27 8.39
CA VAL A 75 4.94 3.61 7.98
C VAL A 75 6.15 4.53 8.17
N VAL A 76 6.02 5.81 7.83
CA VAL A 76 7.10 6.79 8.08
C VAL A 76 7.46 6.83 9.57
N TYR A 77 6.46 6.88 10.46
CA TYR A 77 6.69 6.87 11.90
C TYR A 77 7.37 5.57 12.37
N LEU A 78 6.86 4.41 11.94
CA LEU A 78 7.42 3.12 12.34
C LEU A 78 8.87 2.96 11.91
N VAL A 79 9.21 3.39 10.69
CA VAL A 79 10.58 3.31 10.16
C VAL A 79 11.52 4.32 10.82
N GLN A 80 11.02 5.47 11.26
CA GLN A 80 11.80 6.39 12.09
C GLN A 80 12.11 5.81 13.48
N CYS A 81 11.18 5.02 14.03
CA CYS A 81 11.36 4.35 15.32
C CYS A 81 12.31 3.15 15.22
N ASP A 82 12.24 2.38 14.14
CA ASP A 82 13.11 1.22 13.90
C ASP A 82 13.31 1.00 12.39
N SER A 83 14.44 1.49 11.89
CA SER A 83 14.83 1.34 10.49
C SER A 83 15.24 -0.09 10.12
N ASN A 84 15.62 -0.92 11.10
CA ASN A 84 16.03 -2.30 10.81
C ASN A 84 14.84 -3.17 10.40
N LEU A 85 13.65 -2.88 10.95
CA LEU A 85 12.40 -3.55 10.54
C LEU A 85 12.05 -3.28 9.08
N TRP A 86 12.35 -2.09 8.57
CA TRP A 86 12.16 -1.76 7.16
C TRP A 86 13.07 -2.60 6.26
N VAL A 87 14.34 -2.74 6.65
CA VAL A 87 15.30 -3.58 5.92
C VAL A 87 14.90 -5.05 5.95
N GLU A 88 14.48 -5.55 7.11
CA GLU A 88 13.99 -6.94 7.24
C GLU A 88 12.75 -7.19 6.37
N PHE A 89 11.81 -6.24 6.35
CA PHE A 89 10.63 -6.32 5.50
C PHE A 89 11.02 -6.45 4.03
N LEU A 90 11.91 -5.60 3.52
CA LEU A 90 12.34 -5.60 2.12
C LEU A 90 13.18 -6.83 1.74
N ALA A 91 13.82 -7.48 2.71
CA ALA A 91 14.59 -8.71 2.47
C ALA A 91 13.72 -9.95 2.23
N SER A 92 12.42 -9.90 2.56
CA SER A 92 11.50 -11.01 2.34
C SER A 92 10.99 -11.02 0.89
N PRO A 93 11.12 -12.14 0.15
CA PRO A 93 10.69 -12.23 -1.25
C PRO A 93 9.19 -11.99 -1.44
N GLU A 94 8.35 -12.34 -0.46
CA GLU A 94 6.90 -12.05 -0.46
C GLU A 94 6.62 -10.54 -0.48
N ASN A 95 7.44 -9.76 0.21
CA ASN A 95 7.29 -8.32 0.34
C ASN A 95 7.98 -7.55 -0.80
N GLN A 96 8.94 -8.18 -1.47
CA GLN A 96 9.55 -7.63 -2.68
C GLN A 96 8.51 -7.45 -3.78
N GLU A 97 7.52 -8.34 -3.89
CA GLU A 97 6.45 -8.22 -4.89
C GLU A 97 5.51 -7.04 -4.61
N ALA A 98 5.29 -6.70 -3.34
CA ALA A 98 4.57 -5.48 -2.95
C ALA A 98 5.40 -4.19 -3.18
N ALA A 99 6.73 -4.26 -3.07
CA ALA A 99 7.65 -3.17 -3.40
C ALA A 99 7.82 -2.98 -4.92
N ALA A 100 7.71 -4.08 -5.65
CA ALA A 100 7.75 -4.22 -7.10
C ALA A 100 6.52 -3.67 -7.82
N GLY A 101 5.38 -3.54 -7.13
CA GLY A 101 4.09 -3.14 -7.70
C GLY A 101 4.02 -1.76 -8.41
N GLY A 102 5.14 -1.02 -8.49
CA GLY A 102 5.28 0.18 -9.32
C GLY A 102 6.22 0.03 -10.54
N HIS A 103 7.04 -1.02 -10.63
CA HIS A 103 8.05 -1.18 -11.70
C HIS A 103 7.73 -2.32 -12.68
N TYR A 104 7.01 -3.35 -12.22
CA TYR A 104 6.83 -4.58 -13.01
C TYR A 104 5.83 -4.40 -14.15
N LEU A 105 4.87 -3.48 -14.01
CA LEU A 105 3.99 -3.12 -15.12
C LEU A 105 4.72 -2.34 -16.21
N GLU A 106 5.75 -1.55 -15.86
CA GLU A 106 6.46 -0.73 -16.83
C GLU A 106 7.52 -1.54 -17.60
N GLU A 107 8.22 -2.47 -16.92
CA GLU A 107 9.11 -3.43 -17.60
C GLU A 107 8.31 -4.41 -18.49
N MET A 108 7.20 -4.98 -18.00
CA MET A 108 6.34 -5.82 -18.85
C MET A 108 5.75 -5.02 -20.02
N ASN A 109 5.34 -3.76 -19.81
CA ASN A 109 4.83 -2.92 -20.90
C ASN A 109 5.94 -2.52 -21.89
N HIS A 110 7.16 -2.28 -21.42
CA HIS A 110 8.33 -2.02 -22.28
C HIS A 110 8.67 -3.25 -23.13
N ASP A 111 8.71 -4.44 -22.52
CA ASP A 111 8.97 -5.70 -23.21
C ASP A 111 7.83 -6.05 -24.18
N LEU A 112 6.58 -5.79 -23.80
CA LEU A 112 5.40 -5.96 -24.68
C LEU A 112 5.36 -4.93 -25.81
N CYS A 113 5.88 -3.72 -25.63
CA CYS A 113 5.99 -2.71 -26.70
C CYS A 113 7.14 -3.01 -27.68
N GLN A 114 8.22 -3.67 -27.23
CA GLN A 114 9.34 -4.11 -28.07
C GLN A 114 8.96 -5.34 -28.92
N LEU A 115 8.07 -6.19 -28.40
CA LEU A 115 7.47 -7.28 -29.16
C LEU A 115 6.34 -6.70 -30.01
N SER A 116 6.61 -6.36 -31.28
CA SER A 116 5.57 -5.99 -32.24
C SER A 116 4.65 -7.20 -32.53
N LEU A 117 3.80 -7.57 -31.58
CA LEU A 117 2.88 -8.67 -31.73
C LEU A 117 1.79 -8.24 -32.73
N PRO A 118 1.59 -9.01 -33.81
CA PRO A 118 0.56 -8.68 -34.79
C PRO A 118 -0.82 -8.69 -34.10
N THR A 119 -1.66 -7.71 -34.43
CA THR A 119 -3.00 -7.46 -33.87
C THR A 119 -4.02 -8.58 -34.13
N ALA A 120 -3.59 -9.77 -34.54
CA ALA A 120 -4.44 -10.84 -35.04
C ALA A 120 -4.37 -12.11 -34.18
N CYS A 121 -4.65 -12.02 -32.88
CA CYS A 121 -4.95 -13.20 -32.06
C CYS A 121 -6.06 -12.87 -31.04
N GLY A 122 -7.22 -12.41 -31.53
CA GLY A 122 -8.45 -12.46 -30.74
C GLY A 122 -8.95 -13.91 -30.69
N GLY A 123 -8.99 -14.53 -29.50
CA GLY A 123 -9.61 -15.83 -29.32
C GLY A 123 -9.10 -16.62 -28.13
N TRP A 124 -9.40 -16.19 -26.90
CA TRP A 124 -9.32 -17.07 -25.74
C TRP A 124 -10.67 -17.78 -25.59
N VAL A 125 -10.77 -19.00 -26.14
CA VAL A 125 -11.88 -19.92 -25.87
C VAL A 125 -11.47 -20.74 -24.65
N TRP A 126 -12.20 -20.60 -23.55
CA TRP A 126 -12.13 -21.51 -22.42
C TRP A 126 -12.91 -22.77 -22.80
N GLU A 127 -12.23 -23.91 -22.95
CA GLU A 127 -12.93 -25.20 -23.00
C GLU A 127 -13.08 -25.74 -21.58
N ASP A 128 -14.31 -25.70 -21.06
CA ASP A 128 -14.67 -26.41 -19.83
C ASP A 128 -14.70 -27.93 -20.07
N PRO A 129 -14.04 -28.75 -19.24
CA PRO A 129 -14.18 -30.19 -19.31
C PRO A 129 -15.57 -30.61 -18.83
N LYS A 130 -16.38 -31.18 -19.74
CA LYS A 130 -17.66 -31.81 -19.39
C LYS A 130 -17.39 -33.14 -18.64
N VAL A 131 -17.93 -33.23 -17.42
CA VAL A 131 -18.18 -34.48 -16.68
C VAL A 131 -19.18 -35.37 -17.42
#